data_AF-A0A7S2GF79-F1
#
_entry.id   AF-A0A7S2GF79-F1
#
_cell.length_a   1.000
_cell.length_b   1.000
_cell.length_c   1.000
_cell.angle_alpha   90.00
_cell.angle_beta   90.00
_cell.angle_gamma   90.00
#
_symmetry.space_group_name_H-M   'P 1'
#
loop_
_entity.id
_entity.type
_entity.pdbx_description
1 polymer ?
#
loop_
_entity_poly.entity_id
_entity_poly.type
_entity_poly.pdbx_seq_one_letter_code
_entity_poly.pdbx_strand_id
1 'polypeptide(L)'
;EWRRVLSKHYNESAGDDGKDCDRKDCDFIFEQLDFRGVGVISVNEFVIAVEAAAPVRSLEDLRRRWLATGFASMTQAIRKMDDNGATTGQRLPFDEFARLLTSVNINDYGEQVALFGLICSDPDGTTSVGELASAVATVSPALLLEDVRDRLLRKYNGNLEKAFFDFDMNRCGRINRQEF
;
A
#
# COMPACT_ATOMS: atom_id res chain seq x y z
N GLU A 1 9.92 -22.43 15.59
CA GLU A 1 10.67 -21.41 16.36
C GLU A 1 9.83 -20.16 16.64
N TRP A 2 9.17 -19.55 15.63
CA TRP A 2 8.26 -18.40 15.81
C TRP A 2 7.10 -18.62 16.80
N ARG A 3 6.52 -19.83 16.87
CA ARG A 3 5.49 -20.19 17.88
C ARG A 3 5.96 -19.95 19.32
N ARG A 4 7.26 -20.16 19.63
CA ARG A 4 7.82 -19.86 20.96
C ARG A 4 7.87 -18.36 21.25
N VAL A 5 8.09 -17.52 20.23
CA VAL A 5 8.15 -16.07 20.39
C VAL A 5 6.77 -15.50 20.70
N LEU A 6 5.73 -15.96 20.00
CA LEU A 6 4.35 -15.56 20.27
C LEU A 6 3.85 -16.07 21.63
N SER A 7 4.13 -17.33 21.98
CA SER A 7 3.74 -17.88 23.29
C SER A 7 4.46 -17.21 24.46
N LYS A 8 5.70 -16.74 24.29
CA LYS A 8 6.47 -16.10 25.36
C LYS A 8 5.94 -14.71 25.72
N HIS A 9 5.59 -13.89 24.73
CA HIS A 9 5.03 -12.56 24.98
C HIS A 9 3.60 -12.60 25.55
N TYR A 10 2.80 -13.60 25.18
CA TYR A 10 1.44 -13.75 25.70
C TYR A 10 1.43 -14.15 27.19
N ASN A 11 2.39 -14.98 27.62
CA ASN A 11 2.53 -15.42 29.01
C ASN A 11 3.07 -14.33 29.97
N GLU A 12 3.71 -13.28 29.46
CA GLU A 12 4.24 -12.20 30.31
C GLU A 12 3.24 -11.06 30.55
N SER A 13 2.14 -10.96 29.76
CA SER A 13 1.10 -9.92 29.91
C SER A 13 -0.24 -10.42 30.44
N ALA A 14 -0.46 -11.73 30.55
CA ALA A 14 -1.72 -12.28 31.06
C ALA A 14 -1.53 -12.81 32.50
N GLY A 15 -2.18 -12.14 33.47
CA GLY A 15 -2.40 -12.74 34.78
C GLY A 15 -3.30 -13.97 34.62
N ASP A 16 -2.73 -15.15 34.89
CA ASP A 16 -3.33 -16.44 35.28
C ASP A 16 -4.73 -16.84 34.73
N ASP A 17 -5.07 -16.41 33.52
CA ASP A 17 -6.24 -16.91 32.77
C ASP A 17 -5.77 -17.33 31.37
N GLY A 18 -4.72 -18.16 31.37
CA GLY A 18 -3.96 -18.66 30.23
C GLY A 18 -4.82 -19.38 29.20
N LYS A 19 -5.50 -18.58 28.38
CA LYS A 19 -6.18 -19.02 27.18
C LYS A 19 -5.10 -19.23 26.13
N ASP A 20 -4.75 -20.49 25.88
CA ASP A 20 -4.00 -20.91 24.70
C ASP A 20 -4.50 -20.09 23.51
N CYS A 21 -3.59 -19.39 22.83
CA CYS A 21 -3.88 -18.80 21.53
C CYS A 21 -4.50 -19.93 20.69
N ASP A 22 -5.79 -19.80 20.38
CA ASP A 22 -6.53 -20.89 19.75
C ASP A 22 -5.77 -21.24 18.48
N ARG A 23 -5.61 -22.53 18.20
CA ARG A 23 -4.87 -22.99 17.02
C ARG A 23 -5.39 -22.31 15.74
N LYS A 24 -6.68 -21.94 15.76
CA LYS A 24 -7.36 -21.11 14.75
C LYS A 24 -6.76 -19.72 14.56
N ASP A 25 -6.36 -19.04 15.62
CA ASP A 25 -5.73 -17.70 15.53
C ASP A 25 -4.35 -17.82 14.90
N CYS A 26 -3.59 -18.86 15.26
CA CYS A 26 -2.29 -19.15 14.63
C CYS A 26 -2.44 -19.46 13.14
N ASP A 27 -3.44 -20.26 12.77
CA ASP A 27 -3.71 -20.61 11.37
C ASP A 27 -4.17 -19.37 10.58
N PHE A 28 -5.03 -18.53 11.17
CA PHE A 28 -5.46 -17.26 10.56
C PHE A 28 -4.28 -16.29 10.34
N ILE A 29 -3.44 -16.10 11.36
CA ILE A 29 -2.23 -15.26 11.22
C ILE A 29 -1.32 -15.84 10.13
N PHE A 30 -1.13 -17.16 10.10
CA PHE A 30 -0.30 -17.79 9.07
C PHE A 30 -0.85 -17.53 7.67
N GLU A 31 -2.16 -17.66 7.46
CA GLU A 31 -2.82 -17.35 6.18
C GLU A 31 -2.66 -15.89 5.77
N GLN A 32 -2.64 -14.95 6.73
CA GLN A 32 -2.35 -13.53 6.45
C GLN A 32 -0.88 -13.28 6.10
N LEU A 33 0.05 -14.02 6.73
CA LEU A 33 1.49 -13.90 6.47
C LEU A 33 1.87 -14.55 5.12
N ASP A 34 1.28 -15.71 4.78
CA ASP A 34 1.52 -16.45 3.53
C ASP A 34 0.59 -15.96 2.41
N PHE A 35 0.68 -14.68 2.06
CA PHE A 35 -0.19 -14.08 1.04
C PHE A 35 0.05 -14.64 -0.37
N ARG A 36 1.13 -15.40 -0.61
CA ARG A 36 1.36 -16.15 -1.86
C ARG A 36 0.71 -17.52 -1.87
N GLY A 37 0.29 -18.04 -0.72
CA GLY A 37 -0.37 -19.34 -0.58
C GLY A 37 0.54 -20.52 -0.91
N VAL A 38 1.84 -20.42 -0.62
CA VAL A 38 2.81 -21.49 -0.92
C VAL A 38 2.98 -22.48 0.24
N GLY A 39 2.32 -22.23 1.37
CA GLY A 39 2.40 -23.02 2.60
C GLY A 39 3.66 -22.73 3.42
N VAL A 40 4.44 -21.72 3.07
CA VAL A 40 5.67 -21.29 3.76
C VAL A 40 5.79 -19.76 3.74
N ILE A 41 6.20 -19.17 4.85
CA ILE A 41 6.40 -17.71 4.96
C ILE A 41 7.88 -17.40 4.71
N SER A 42 8.17 -16.66 3.64
CA SER A 42 9.49 -16.10 3.36
C SER A 42 9.79 -14.89 4.25
N VAL A 43 11.08 -14.54 4.39
CA VAL A 43 11.50 -13.34 5.16
C VAL A 43 10.82 -12.08 4.64
N ASN A 44 10.69 -11.95 3.31
CA ASN A 44 10.01 -10.80 2.71
C ASN A 44 8.53 -10.76 3.07
N GLU A 45 7.83 -11.89 3.04
CA GLU A 45 6.42 -11.97 3.44
C GLU A 45 6.22 -11.57 4.91
N PHE A 46 7.09 -12.07 5.79
CA PHE A 46 7.06 -11.72 7.21
C PHE A 46 7.29 -10.22 7.42
N VAL A 47 8.33 -9.64 6.81
CA VAL A 47 8.61 -8.20 6.93
C VAL A 47 7.46 -7.37 6.38
N ILE A 48 6.94 -7.72 5.21
CA ILE A 48 5.80 -7.03 4.59
C ILE A 48 4.57 -7.06 5.51
N ALA A 49 4.26 -8.19 6.11
CA ALA A 49 3.10 -8.32 6.96
C ALA A 49 3.26 -7.63 8.32
N VAL A 50 4.47 -7.64 8.90
CA VAL A 50 4.77 -6.88 10.13
C VAL A 50 4.69 -5.38 9.86
N GLU A 51 5.24 -4.90 8.75
CA GLU A 51 5.11 -3.51 8.32
C GLU A 51 3.64 -3.14 8.04
N ALA A 52 2.85 -4.07 7.48
CA ALA A 52 1.42 -3.90 7.30
C ALA A 52 0.61 -3.95 8.59
N ALA A 53 1.17 -4.39 9.71
CA ALA A 53 0.50 -4.35 11.01
C ALA A 53 0.76 -3.02 11.74
N ALA A 54 1.79 -2.27 11.35
CA ALA A 54 2.14 -1.00 11.98
C ALA A 54 1.06 0.07 11.68
N PRO A 55 0.57 0.81 12.69
CA PRO A 55 -0.45 1.84 12.48
C PRO A 55 -0.04 2.87 11.44
N VAL A 56 -0.94 3.20 10.52
CA VAL A 56 -0.72 4.23 9.50
C VAL A 56 -0.85 5.63 10.13
N ARG A 57 0.29 6.32 10.32
CA ARG A 57 0.35 7.67 10.91
C ARG A 57 0.94 8.71 9.97
N SER A 58 1.53 8.28 8.85
CA SER A 58 2.13 9.13 7.84
C SER A 58 1.80 8.64 6.43
N LEU A 59 2.05 9.48 5.43
CA LEU A 59 1.91 9.09 4.01
C LEU A 59 2.92 8.01 3.60
N GLU A 60 4.08 7.93 4.27
CA GLU A 60 5.04 6.85 4.05
C GLU A 60 4.51 5.51 4.57
N ASP A 61 3.89 5.50 5.75
CA ASP A 61 3.25 4.30 6.30
C ASP A 61 2.09 3.86 5.41
N LEU A 62 1.29 4.80 4.90
CA LEU A 62 0.21 4.52 3.95
C LEU A 62 0.75 3.84 2.69
N ARG A 63 1.87 4.36 2.15
CA ARG A 63 2.54 3.76 1.01
C ARG A 63 3.00 2.32 1.30
N ARG A 64 3.67 2.09 2.43
CA ARG A 64 4.12 0.74 2.82
C ARG A 64 2.92 -0.19 2.96
N ARG A 65 1.83 0.26 3.58
CA ARG A 65 0.58 -0.49 3.74
C ARG A 65 -0.05 -0.89 2.40
N TRP A 66 -0.14 0.03 1.44
CA TRP A 66 -0.69 -0.29 0.12
C TRP A 66 0.16 -1.31 -0.63
N LEU A 67 1.49 -1.15 -0.63
CA LEU A 67 2.37 -2.15 -1.25
C LEU A 67 2.23 -3.52 -0.58
N ALA A 68 2.13 -3.54 0.75
CA ALA A 68 2.00 -4.77 1.51
C ALA A 68 0.65 -5.47 1.33
N THR A 69 -0.41 -4.71 1.07
CA THR A 69 -1.76 -5.25 0.82
C THR A 69 -1.99 -5.64 -0.65
N GLY A 70 -0.93 -5.65 -1.46
CA GLY A 70 -0.94 -6.18 -2.82
C GLY A 70 -1.20 -5.16 -3.92
N PHE A 71 -1.24 -3.85 -3.61
CA PHE A 71 -1.24 -2.84 -4.66
C PHE A 71 0.15 -2.75 -5.30
N ALA A 72 0.21 -2.89 -6.63
CA ALA A 72 1.45 -2.83 -7.40
C ALA A 72 2.02 -1.41 -7.49
N SER A 73 1.19 -0.38 -7.29
CA SER A 73 1.54 1.04 -7.31
C SER A 73 0.57 1.86 -6.47
N MET A 74 0.98 3.06 -6.05
CA MET A 74 0.05 3.95 -5.33
C MET A 74 -1.08 4.41 -6.26
N THR A 75 -0.79 4.59 -7.56
CA THR A 75 -1.80 4.90 -8.58
C THR A 75 -2.89 3.83 -8.66
N GLN A 76 -2.54 2.55 -8.50
CA GLN A 76 -3.55 1.48 -8.47
C GLN A 76 -4.49 1.61 -7.26
N ALA A 77 -3.95 1.93 -6.08
CA ALA A 77 -4.75 2.18 -4.88
C ALA A 77 -5.67 3.40 -5.04
N ILE A 78 -5.12 4.51 -5.54
CA ILE A 78 -5.89 5.72 -5.84
C ILE A 78 -7.01 5.44 -6.85
N ARG A 79 -6.71 4.76 -7.96
CA ARG A 79 -7.74 4.39 -8.96
C ARG A 79 -8.85 3.53 -8.38
N LYS A 80 -8.52 2.66 -7.41
CA LYS A 80 -9.53 1.86 -6.71
C LYS A 80 -10.47 2.72 -5.86
N MET A 81 -9.95 3.79 -5.23
CA MET A 81 -10.76 4.76 -4.48
C MET A 81 -11.56 5.71 -5.38
N ASP A 82 -10.99 6.06 -6.52
CA ASP A 82 -11.47 7.11 -7.43
C ASP A 82 -12.67 6.69 -8.29
N ASP A 83 -13.05 5.40 -8.25
CA ASP A 83 -14.09 4.80 -9.10
C ASP A 83 -14.01 5.25 -10.57
N ASN A 84 -12.82 5.07 -11.16
CA ASN A 84 -12.49 5.48 -12.54
C ASN A 84 -12.58 7.00 -12.82
N GLY A 85 -12.31 7.86 -11.85
CA GLY A 85 -12.26 9.31 -12.03
C GLY A 85 -13.53 10.03 -11.61
N ALA A 86 -14.54 9.31 -11.10
CA ALA A 86 -15.80 9.90 -10.69
C ALA A 86 -15.65 10.78 -9.45
N THR A 87 -14.72 10.45 -8.55
CA THR A 87 -14.58 11.12 -7.25
C THR A 87 -13.33 11.99 -7.12
N THR A 88 -12.49 12.09 -8.16
CA THR A 88 -11.17 12.75 -8.10
C THR A 88 -11.26 14.18 -7.56
N GLY A 89 -12.20 14.97 -8.11
CA GLY A 89 -12.40 16.37 -7.75
C GLY A 89 -13.57 16.61 -6.79
N GLN A 90 -14.25 15.55 -6.37
CA GLN A 90 -15.38 15.67 -5.45
C GLN A 90 -14.87 16.05 -4.06
N ARG A 91 -15.47 17.08 -3.46
CA ARG A 91 -15.27 17.41 -2.04
C ARG A 91 -16.06 16.43 -1.19
N LEU A 92 -15.35 15.65 -0.40
CA LEU A 92 -15.86 14.57 0.43
C LEU A 92 -15.70 14.97 1.90
N PRO A 93 -16.78 14.93 2.71
CA PRO A 93 -16.64 14.99 4.15
C PRO A 93 -15.92 13.74 4.67
N PHE A 94 -15.46 13.81 5.93
CA PHE A 94 -14.71 12.73 6.57
C PHE A 94 -15.35 11.34 6.40
N ASP A 95 -16.66 11.18 6.66
CA ASP A 95 -17.35 9.89 6.61
C ASP A 95 -17.38 9.26 5.20
N GLU A 96 -17.37 10.08 4.15
CA GLU A 96 -17.28 9.60 2.76
C GLU A 96 -15.86 9.21 2.41
N PHE A 97 -14.89 10.03 2.79
CA PHE A 97 -13.47 9.75 2.55
C PHE A 97 -12.99 8.50 3.31
N ALA A 98 -13.44 8.32 4.56
CA ALA A 98 -13.16 7.14 5.37
C ALA A 98 -13.66 5.85 4.70
N ARG A 99 -14.83 5.89 4.06
CA ARG A 99 -15.34 4.74 3.27
C ARG A 99 -14.45 4.41 2.07
N LEU A 100 -13.89 5.43 1.41
CA LEU A 100 -12.92 5.19 0.33
C LEU A 100 -11.62 4.58 0.89
N LEU A 101 -11.13 5.04 2.04
CA LEU A 101 -9.95 4.48 2.71
C LEU A 101 -10.13 2.99 3.08
N THR A 102 -11.31 2.60 3.56
CA THR A 102 -11.67 1.19 3.80
C THR A 102 -11.53 0.34 2.54
N SER A 103 -11.87 0.88 1.36
CA SER A 103 -11.75 0.14 0.09
C SER A 103 -10.29 -0.23 -0.29
N VAL A 104 -9.32 0.47 0.31
CA VAL A 104 -7.87 0.25 0.15
C VAL A 104 -7.22 -0.26 1.44
N ASN A 105 -7.98 -1.00 2.25
CA ASN A 105 -7.53 -1.72 3.45
C ASN A 105 -7.04 -0.82 4.61
N ILE A 106 -7.57 0.41 4.72
CA ILE A 106 -7.36 1.28 5.89
C ILE A 106 -8.65 1.26 6.71
N ASN A 107 -8.74 0.32 7.64
CA ASN A 107 -9.96 0.01 8.39
C ASN A 107 -9.99 0.64 9.80
N ASP A 108 -8.83 1.01 10.35
CA ASP A 108 -8.75 1.61 11.68
C ASP A 108 -9.22 3.07 11.64
N TYR A 109 -10.17 3.41 12.51
CA TYR A 109 -10.72 4.76 12.59
C TYR A 109 -9.65 5.81 12.95
N GLY A 110 -8.71 5.46 13.83
CA GLY A 110 -7.63 6.35 14.22
C GLY A 110 -6.64 6.64 13.08
N GLU A 111 -6.36 5.64 12.22
CA GLU A 111 -5.61 5.81 10.98
C GLU A 111 -6.37 6.70 9.98
N GLN A 112 -7.67 6.48 9.81
CA GLN A 112 -8.52 7.29 8.92
C GLN A 112 -8.53 8.76 9.33
N VAL A 113 -8.71 9.06 10.63
CA VAL A 113 -8.65 10.43 11.17
C VAL A 113 -7.27 11.04 10.96
N ALA A 114 -6.20 10.30 11.23
CA ALA A 114 -4.83 10.79 11.06
C ALA A 114 -4.55 11.15 9.60
N LEU A 115 -4.92 10.27 8.65
CA LEU A 115 -4.76 10.53 7.23
C LEU A 115 -5.61 11.70 6.74
N PHE A 116 -6.87 11.78 7.16
CA PHE A 116 -7.74 12.88 6.79
C PHE A 116 -7.16 14.22 7.27
N GLY A 117 -6.67 14.29 8.52
CA GLY A 117 -6.02 15.49 9.04
C GLY A 117 -4.71 15.86 8.34
N LEU A 118 -4.00 14.90 7.77
CA LEU A 118 -2.79 15.16 6.97
C LEU A 118 -3.10 15.72 5.58
N ILE A 119 -4.27 15.39 5.01
CA ILE A 119 -4.61 15.71 3.61
C ILE A 119 -5.54 16.91 3.52
N CYS A 120 -6.52 17.01 4.44
CA CYS A 120 -7.52 18.06 4.45
C CYS A 120 -6.89 19.43 4.71
N SER A 121 -6.77 20.23 3.65
CA SER A 121 -6.31 21.62 3.73
C SER A 121 -7.46 22.63 3.73
N ASP A 122 -8.70 22.14 3.56
CA ASP A 122 -9.90 22.95 3.39
C ASP A 122 -10.49 23.35 4.76
N PRO A 123 -10.85 24.63 4.98
CA PRO A 123 -11.43 25.10 6.24
C PRO A 123 -12.82 24.54 6.52
N ASP A 124 -13.56 24.09 5.50
CA ASP A 124 -14.89 23.50 5.65
C ASP A 124 -14.82 22.02 6.06
N GLY A 125 -13.60 21.47 6.24
CA GLY A 125 -13.39 20.10 6.71
C GLY A 125 -13.73 19.04 5.67
N THR A 126 -13.47 19.33 4.39
CA THR A 126 -13.65 18.40 3.28
C THR A 126 -12.35 18.15 2.54
N THR A 127 -12.20 16.99 1.91
CA THR A 127 -11.03 16.66 1.08
C THR A 127 -11.43 15.94 -0.19
N SER A 128 -10.49 15.63 -1.08
CA SER A 128 -10.74 14.91 -2.33
C SER A 128 -9.72 13.82 -2.55
N VAL A 129 -10.05 12.85 -3.42
CA VAL A 129 -9.10 11.80 -3.83
C VAL A 129 -7.91 12.41 -4.57
N GLY A 130 -8.11 13.52 -5.30
CA GLY A 130 -7.03 14.27 -5.95
C GLY A 130 -6.03 14.90 -4.97
N GLU A 131 -6.48 15.38 -3.80
CA GLU A 131 -5.59 15.88 -2.75
C GLU A 131 -4.78 14.75 -2.12
N LEU A 132 -5.40 13.60 -1.85
CA LEU A 132 -4.69 12.39 -1.41
C LEU A 132 -3.63 11.98 -2.43
N ALA A 133 -3.99 11.92 -3.72
CA ALA A 133 -3.06 11.56 -4.79
C ALA A 133 -1.87 12.54 -4.86
N SER A 134 -2.13 13.83 -4.70
CA SER A 134 -1.11 14.87 -4.66
C SER A 134 -0.21 14.74 -3.43
N ALA A 135 -0.80 14.46 -2.25
CA ALA A 135 -0.06 14.27 -1.01
C ALA A 135 0.86 13.04 -1.10
N VAL A 136 0.35 11.89 -1.55
CA VAL A 136 1.15 10.66 -1.72
C VAL A 136 2.26 10.84 -2.76
N ALA A 137 2.06 11.68 -3.78
CA ALA A 137 3.10 12.03 -4.75
C ALA A 137 4.32 12.73 -4.11
N THR A 138 4.16 13.41 -2.97
CA THR A 138 5.28 14.08 -2.28
C THR A 138 6.22 13.10 -1.59
N VAL A 139 5.71 11.96 -1.10
CA VAL A 139 6.48 10.90 -0.42
C VAL A 139 6.85 9.74 -1.36
N SER A 140 6.44 9.82 -2.61
CA SER A 140 6.78 8.85 -3.63
C SER A 140 7.35 9.55 -4.87
N PRO A 141 8.67 9.84 -4.90
CA PRO A 141 9.34 10.22 -6.15
C PRO A 141 9.16 9.16 -7.26
N ALA A 142 8.73 7.95 -6.88
CA ALA A 142 8.42 6.85 -7.77
C ALA A 142 7.03 6.94 -8.42
N LEU A 143 6.09 7.81 -8.03
CA LEU A 143 4.75 7.79 -8.64
C LEU A 143 4.76 8.08 -10.15
N LEU A 144 5.61 9.02 -10.59
CA LEU A 144 5.82 9.25 -12.02
C LEU A 144 6.55 8.09 -12.69
N LEU A 145 7.53 7.48 -12.03
CA LEU A 145 8.25 6.31 -12.55
C LEU A 145 7.36 5.05 -12.59
N GLU A 146 6.41 4.92 -11.66
CA GLU A 146 5.39 3.88 -11.59
C GLU A 146 4.40 4.05 -12.74
N ASP A 147 3.90 5.27 -13.00
CA ASP A 147 3.02 5.51 -14.15
C ASP A 147 3.76 5.32 -15.49
N VAL A 148 5.02 5.77 -15.59
CA VAL A 148 5.88 5.47 -16.75
C VAL A 148 6.05 3.97 -16.91
N ARG A 149 6.39 3.23 -15.85
CA ARG A 149 6.51 1.76 -15.88
C ARG A 149 5.20 1.11 -16.33
N ASP A 150 4.06 1.52 -15.78
CA ASP A 150 2.74 0.97 -16.13
C ASP A 150 2.37 1.24 -17.59
N ARG A 151 2.73 2.42 -18.13
CA ARG A 151 2.56 2.75 -19.55
C ARG A 151 3.48 1.91 -20.44
N LEU A 152 4.73 1.70 -20.04
CA LEU A 152 5.68 0.87 -20.77
C LEU A 152 5.26 -0.60 -20.77
N LEU A 153 4.88 -1.14 -19.61
CA LEU A 153 4.38 -2.52 -19.52
C LEU A 153 3.13 -2.72 -20.40
N ARG A 154 2.19 -1.77 -20.40
CA ARG A 154 1.02 -1.84 -21.30
C ARG A 154 1.39 -1.74 -22.78
N LYS A 155 2.25 -0.79 -23.16
CA LYS A 155 2.65 -0.56 -24.56
C LYS A 155 3.48 -1.72 -25.13
N TYR A 156 4.30 -2.35 -24.30
CA TYR A 156 5.27 -3.36 -24.71
C TYR A 156 4.88 -4.78 -24.26
N ASN A 157 3.61 -5.04 -23.91
CA ASN A 157 3.10 -6.34 -23.46
C ASN A 157 3.98 -6.97 -22.36
N GLY A 158 4.38 -6.16 -21.38
CA GLY A 158 5.23 -6.56 -20.25
C GLY A 158 6.73 -6.64 -20.55
N ASN A 159 7.17 -6.47 -21.81
CA ASN A 159 8.57 -6.58 -22.20
C ASN A 159 9.30 -5.23 -22.08
N LEU A 160 9.92 -4.98 -20.92
CA LEU A 160 10.69 -3.76 -20.67
C LEU A 160 12.00 -3.70 -21.46
N GLU A 161 12.58 -4.83 -21.86
CA GLU A 161 13.79 -4.87 -22.67
C GLU A 161 13.50 -4.35 -24.09
N LYS A 162 12.36 -4.75 -24.68
CA LYS A 162 11.87 -4.17 -25.93
C LYS A 162 11.62 -2.67 -25.80
N ALA A 163 11.02 -2.24 -24.68
CA ALA A 163 10.81 -0.82 -24.42
C ALA A 163 12.14 -0.04 -24.40
N PHE A 164 13.16 -0.60 -23.75
CA PHE A 164 14.50 -0.02 -23.69
C PHE A 164 15.12 0.13 -25.09
N PHE A 165 15.11 -0.92 -25.91
CA PHE A 165 15.68 -0.87 -27.26
C PHE A 165 14.93 0.07 -28.22
N ASP A 166 13.63 0.29 -28.00
CA ASP A 166 12.86 1.28 -28.74
C ASP A 166 13.28 2.71 -28.38
N PHE A 167 13.71 2.97 -27.14
CA PHE A 167 14.24 4.27 -26.71
C PHE A 167 15.71 4.47 -27.11
N ASP A 168 16.54 3.43 -27.02
CA ASP A 168 17.97 3.45 -27.38
C ASP A 168 18.16 3.48 -28.91
N MET A 169 17.78 4.62 -29.53
CA MET A 169 17.78 4.81 -30.98
C MET A 169 19.16 4.61 -31.62
N ASN A 170 20.23 4.97 -30.91
CA ASN A 170 21.60 4.79 -31.37
C ASN A 170 22.21 3.42 -31.03
N ARG A 171 21.48 2.56 -30.29
CA ARG A 171 21.89 1.22 -29.84
C ARG A 171 23.19 1.21 -29.04
N CYS A 172 23.45 2.26 -28.27
CA CYS A 172 24.66 2.36 -27.46
C CYS A 172 24.54 1.66 -26.10
N GLY A 173 23.37 1.08 -25.79
CA GLY A 173 23.07 0.47 -24.50
C GLY A 173 22.79 1.49 -23.40
N ARG A 174 22.48 2.75 -23.76
CA ARG A 174 22.17 3.84 -22.83
C ARG A 174 21.10 4.73 -23.44
N ILE A 175 20.18 5.23 -22.62
CA ILE A 175 19.16 6.21 -23.04
C ILE A 175 19.61 7.58 -22.55
N ASN A 176 19.83 8.51 -23.48
CA ASN A 176 20.13 9.90 -23.16
C ASN A 176 18.87 10.79 -23.21
N ARG A 177 18.98 12.07 -22.80
CA ARG A 177 17.82 12.98 -22.71
C ARG A 177 17.14 13.29 -24.06
N GLN A 178 17.83 13.12 -25.18
CA GLN A 178 17.24 13.30 -26.52
C GLN A 178 16.52 12.04 -27.00
N GLU A 179 16.82 10.90 -26.38
CA GLU A 179 16.20 9.60 -26.65
C GLU A 179 14.97 9.33 -25.76
N PHE A 180 14.84 10.04 -24.63
CA PHE A 180 13.74 9.96 -23.67
C PHE A 180 12.65 11.00 -23.93
#